data_AF-A0A1I8BEW8-F1
#
_entry.id   AF-A0A1I8BEW8-F1
#
_cell.length_a   1.000
_cell.length_b   1.000
_cell.length_c   1.000
_cell.angle_alpha   90.00
_cell.angle_beta   90.00
_cell.angle_gamma   90.00
#
_symmetry.space_group_name_H-M   'P 1'
#
loop_
_entity.id
_entity.type
_entity.pdbx_description
1 polymer ?
#
loop_
_entity_poly.entity_id
_entity_poly.type
_entity_poly.pdbx_seq_one_letter_code
_entity_poly.pdbx_strand_id
1 'polypeptide(L)'
;MAIYEKIFDLFKLRINDDCEKDTTRKLLSPILMFMDLYEKERTADLIHEIFQQACIEFQWYYWTSVCRRCLFIYVILTLQDEYYGGVGEWREFPPVCVSQLNKAVRDKKTSVQILLAQRNYVVDFNEMTKRLIQDNVVSTHYGQYSAPVFAKAKLMDEFNIEEFRQHLNELAEKRERHCVIVRGILKLLHSSIVTPLESELVFSALTLLLRLITNKNMAADFIENDGIHILMQLRCLQAVDGKISPTLVNSIIFLILRKCIDFDDIALKNAFDQIIVNTCNGFPISLLEEKSRRHGLRAKRYKTDPKVFD
;
A
#
# COMPACT_ATOMS: atom_id res chain seq x y z
N MET A 1 -0.89 10.69 21.79
CA MET A 1 0.11 10.15 22.74
C MET A 1 -0.49 9.34 23.88
N ALA A 2 -1.21 9.92 24.86
CA ALA A 2 -1.65 9.19 26.06
C ALA A 2 -2.57 7.97 25.82
N ILE A 3 -3.42 8.00 24.79
CA ILE A 3 -4.29 6.86 24.43
C ILE A 3 -3.48 5.73 23.79
N TYR A 4 -2.52 6.07 22.92
CA TYR A 4 -1.67 5.09 22.27
C TYR A 4 -0.83 4.31 23.29
N GLU A 5 -0.22 4.97 24.27
CA GLU A 5 0.56 4.28 25.31
C GLU A 5 -0.30 3.29 26.09
N LYS A 6 -1.52 3.67 26.47
CA LYS A 6 -2.45 2.76 27.15
C LYS A 6 -2.80 1.55 26.30
N ILE A 7 -3.03 1.74 25.00
CA ILE A 7 -3.32 0.65 24.07
C ILE A 7 -2.09 -0.23 23.83
N PHE A 8 -0.89 0.36 23.81
CA PHE A 8 0.36 -0.35 23.70
C PHE A 8 0.69 -1.20 24.94
N ASP A 9 0.41 -0.68 26.14
CA ASP A 9 0.55 -1.45 27.37
C ASP A 9 -0.50 -2.57 27.45
N LEU A 10 -1.74 -2.30 27.00
CA LEU A 10 -2.76 -3.35 26.86
C LEU A 10 -2.31 -4.45 25.90
N PHE A 11 -1.70 -4.10 24.77
CA PHE A 11 -1.13 -5.08 23.84
C PHE A 11 -0.07 -5.96 24.52
N LYS A 12 0.91 -5.34 25.20
CA LYS A 12 1.97 -6.08 25.91
C LYS A 12 1.40 -7.01 26.98
N LEU A 13 0.41 -6.55 27.74
CA LEU A 13 -0.26 -7.35 28.75
C LEU A 13 -0.94 -8.57 28.09
N ARG A 14 -1.72 -8.33 27.03
CA ARG A 14 -2.53 -9.37 26.38
C ARG A 14 -1.74 -10.38 25.57
N ILE A 15 -0.55 -10.03 25.09
CA ILE A 15 0.33 -10.96 24.37
C ILE A 15 1.16 -11.84 25.32
N ASN A 16 1.28 -11.41 26.58
CA ASN A 16 2.01 -12.14 27.63
C ASN A 16 1.09 -12.96 28.54
N ASP A 17 -0.17 -12.56 28.68
CA ASP A 17 -1.20 -13.37 29.27
C ASP A 17 -1.42 -14.63 28.41
N ASP A 18 -0.96 -15.81 28.87
CA ASP A 18 -1.32 -17.14 28.32
C ASP A 18 -2.83 -17.45 28.50
N CYS A 19 -3.66 -16.43 28.71
CA CYS A 19 -4.98 -16.58 29.28
C CYS A 19 -5.94 -17.22 28.28
N GLU A 20 -6.36 -18.44 28.63
CA GLU A 20 -7.34 -19.30 27.96
C GLU A 20 -8.74 -18.67 27.78
N LYS A 21 -8.95 -17.42 28.21
CA LYS A 21 -10.25 -16.75 28.15
C LYS A 21 -10.49 -16.10 26.79
N ASP A 22 -11.52 -16.60 26.11
CA ASP A 22 -11.95 -16.18 24.77
C ASP A 22 -12.25 -14.67 24.64
N THR A 23 -12.67 -14.02 25.74
CA THR A 23 -12.95 -12.57 25.78
C THR A 23 -11.70 -11.69 25.68
N THR A 24 -10.55 -12.15 26.20
CA THR A 24 -9.31 -11.36 26.15
C THR A 24 -8.63 -11.43 24.79
N ARG A 25 -8.81 -12.53 24.05
CA ARG A 25 -8.29 -12.70 22.68
C ARG A 25 -9.04 -11.84 21.66
N LYS A 26 -10.35 -11.65 21.81
CA LYS A 26 -11.20 -10.82 20.93
C LYS A 26 -10.78 -9.35 20.87
N LEU A 27 -10.11 -8.83 21.91
CA LEU A 27 -9.62 -7.45 21.93
C LEU A 27 -8.33 -7.24 21.14
N LEU A 28 -7.57 -8.30 20.83
CA LEU A 28 -6.29 -8.17 20.14
C LEU A 28 -6.47 -7.66 18.69
N SER A 29 -7.48 -8.12 17.96
CA SER A 29 -7.69 -7.69 16.57
C SER A 29 -7.98 -6.17 16.49
N PRO A 30 -8.93 -5.61 17.27
CA PRO A 30 -9.11 -4.16 17.36
C PRO A 30 -7.86 -3.39 17.79
N ILE A 31 -7.07 -3.93 18.73
CA ILE A 31 -5.82 -3.29 19.20
C ILE A 31 -4.79 -3.21 18.06
N LEU A 32 -4.57 -4.30 17.33
CA LEU A 32 -3.64 -4.34 16.19
C LEU A 32 -4.08 -3.38 15.08
N MET A 33 -5.38 -3.35 14.78
CA MET A 33 -5.94 -2.41 13.80
C MET A 33 -5.78 -0.96 14.24
N PHE A 34 -6.03 -0.64 15.51
CA PHE A 34 -5.81 0.71 16.05
C PHE A 34 -4.35 1.12 15.91
N MET A 35 -3.41 0.24 16.26
CA MET A 35 -1.97 0.54 16.12
C MET A 35 -1.59 0.80 14.66
N ASP A 36 -2.13 0.03 13.72
CA ASP A 36 -1.90 0.25 12.29
C ASP A 36 -2.39 1.65 11.83
N LEU A 37 -3.64 1.97 12.16
CA LEU A 37 -4.27 3.22 11.76
C LEU A 37 -3.62 4.43 12.44
N TYR A 38 -3.30 4.35 13.73
CA TYR A 38 -2.66 5.43 14.46
C TYR A 38 -1.27 5.75 13.91
N GLU A 39 -0.45 4.74 13.60
CA GLU A 39 0.86 4.99 12.99
C GLU A 39 0.73 5.60 11.59
N LYS A 40 -0.27 5.20 10.80
CA LYS A 40 -0.56 5.81 9.49
C LYS A 40 -0.97 7.27 9.62
N GLU A 41 -1.91 7.56 10.50
CA GLU A 41 -2.38 8.93 10.77
C GLU A 41 -1.23 9.82 11.22
N ARG A 42 -0.45 9.38 12.23
CA ARG A 42 0.72 10.10 12.71
C ARG A 42 1.76 10.35 11.61
N THR A 43 2.02 9.34 10.77
CA THR A 43 2.99 9.48 9.67
C THR A 43 2.48 10.49 8.65
N ALA A 44 1.19 10.45 8.31
CA ALA A 44 0.57 11.41 7.41
C ALA A 44 0.60 12.84 7.97
N ASP A 45 0.31 13.01 9.26
CA ASP A 45 0.40 14.30 9.95
C ASP A 45 1.83 14.85 9.94
N LEU A 46 2.84 14.04 10.26
CA LEU A 46 4.23 14.53 10.26
C LEU A 46 4.72 14.85 8.85
N ILE A 47 4.40 14.01 7.85
CA ILE A 47 4.71 14.32 6.44
C ILE A 47 4.05 15.63 6.03
N HIS A 48 2.80 15.84 6.44
CA HIS A 48 2.07 17.07 6.15
C HIS A 48 2.71 18.28 6.83
N GLU A 49 3.09 18.19 8.10
CA GLU A 49 3.79 19.26 8.83
C GLU A 49 5.10 19.64 8.15
N ILE A 50 5.95 18.65 7.84
CA ILE A 50 7.23 18.88 7.15
C ILE A 50 6.97 19.49 5.77
N PHE A 51 5.99 18.98 5.04
CA PHE A 51 5.66 19.51 3.71
C PHE A 51 5.07 20.92 3.75
N GLN A 52 4.30 21.27 4.78
CA GLN A 52 3.81 22.63 4.98
C GLN A 52 4.93 23.61 5.35
N GLN A 53 5.90 23.17 6.15
CA GLN A 53 7.10 23.98 6.43
C GLN A 53 7.89 24.25 5.15
N ALA A 54 7.93 23.29 4.22
CA ALA A 54 8.66 23.38 2.96
C ALA A 54 7.97 24.20 1.86
N CYS A 55 6.64 24.23 1.86
CA CYS A 55 5.83 24.74 0.76
C CYS A 55 5.20 26.10 1.13
N ILE A 56 5.54 27.15 0.38
CA ILE A 56 4.96 28.49 0.60
C ILE A 56 3.52 28.51 0.12
N GLU A 57 3.30 28.08 -1.12
CA GLU A 57 2.00 28.09 -1.80
C GLU A 57 1.96 27.04 -2.90
N PHE A 58 0.75 26.61 -3.29
CA PHE A 58 0.56 25.81 -4.48
C PHE A 58 0.10 26.69 -5.65
N GLN A 59 0.68 26.41 -6.82
CA GLN A 59 0.15 26.85 -8.09
C GLN A 59 -0.78 25.76 -8.62
N TRP A 60 -2.03 26.11 -8.92
CA TRP A 60 -3.05 25.13 -9.27
C TRP A 60 -3.33 25.12 -10.76
N TYR A 61 -3.55 23.93 -11.29
CA TYR A 61 -3.86 23.71 -12.69
C TYR A 61 -5.10 22.83 -12.84
N TYR A 62 -5.82 23.03 -13.94
CA TYR A 62 -6.94 22.21 -14.34
C TYR A 62 -6.82 21.80 -15.80
N TRP A 63 -7.35 20.63 -16.11
CA TRP A 63 -7.49 20.18 -17.48
C TRP A 63 -8.67 20.89 -18.13
N THR A 64 -8.45 21.53 -19.28
CA THR A 64 -9.56 21.97 -20.13
C THR A 64 -10.18 20.76 -20.79
N SER A 65 -11.50 20.74 -20.85
CA SER A 65 -12.22 19.60 -21.38
C SER A 65 -11.71 19.25 -22.77
N VAL A 66 -11.64 17.97 -23.10
CA VAL A 66 -11.64 17.57 -24.52
C VAL A 66 -13.08 17.67 -24.99
N CYS A 67 -13.36 18.64 -25.86
CA CYS A 67 -14.56 18.59 -26.69
C CYS A 67 -14.49 17.32 -27.55
N ARG A 68 -15.17 16.25 -27.13
CA ARG A 68 -15.38 15.06 -27.98
C ARG A 68 -16.27 15.47 -29.16
N ARG A 69 -15.66 15.99 -30.22
CA ARG A 69 -16.09 15.72 -31.60
C ARG A 69 -15.78 14.24 -31.88
N CYS A 70 -16.50 13.27 -31.33
CA CYS A 70 -17.80 12.82 -31.83
C CYS A 70 -18.98 13.22 -30.92
N LEU A 71 -20.03 13.91 -31.39
CA LEU A 71 -20.88 13.54 -32.52
C LEU A 71 -21.39 14.78 -33.27
N PHE A 72 -21.51 14.63 -34.59
CA PHE A 72 -21.63 15.61 -35.68
C PHE A 72 -22.82 16.63 -35.67
N ILE A 73 -23.54 16.85 -34.57
CA ILE A 73 -24.72 17.76 -34.51
C ILE A 73 -24.82 18.49 -33.15
N TYR A 74 -23.78 19.16 -32.66
CA TYR A 74 -23.87 19.87 -31.37
C TYR A 74 -23.09 21.19 -31.33
N VAL A 75 -22.87 21.82 -32.48
CA VAL A 75 -21.91 22.94 -32.64
C VAL A 75 -22.51 24.34 -32.40
N ILE A 76 -23.80 24.51 -32.12
CA ILE A 76 -24.39 25.87 -32.17
C ILE A 76 -24.72 26.48 -30.79
N LEU A 77 -24.80 25.70 -29.69
CA LEU A 77 -25.28 26.26 -28.40
C LEU A 77 -24.37 26.07 -27.18
N THR A 78 -23.26 25.33 -27.26
CA THR A 78 -22.35 25.08 -26.12
C THR A 78 -20.90 25.52 -26.36
N LEU A 79 -20.60 26.08 -27.54
CA LEU A 79 -19.25 26.49 -27.94
C LEU A 79 -18.85 27.89 -27.47
N GLN A 80 -19.70 28.62 -26.75
CA GLN A 80 -19.36 29.94 -26.22
C GLN A 80 -18.51 29.92 -24.95
N ASP A 81 -18.38 28.78 -24.26
CA ASP A 81 -17.93 28.76 -22.86
C ASP A 81 -16.45 28.39 -22.62
N GLU A 82 -15.73 27.91 -23.64
CA GLU A 82 -14.27 27.67 -23.57
C GLU A 82 -13.46 28.73 -24.34
N TYR A 83 -14.04 29.92 -24.54
CA TYR A 83 -13.52 30.96 -25.45
C TYR A 83 -12.17 31.60 -25.06
N TYR A 84 -11.60 31.27 -23.90
CA TYR A 84 -10.31 31.81 -23.48
C TYR A 84 -9.15 30.82 -23.60
N GLY A 85 -9.38 29.63 -24.16
CA GLY A 85 -8.41 28.98 -25.04
C GLY A 85 -8.38 27.45 -25.04
N GLY A 86 -7.20 26.88 -25.37
CA GLY A 86 -7.02 25.55 -25.92
C GLY A 86 -7.80 24.41 -25.26
N VAL A 87 -8.31 23.52 -26.11
CA VAL A 87 -9.04 22.30 -25.74
C VAL A 87 -8.03 21.20 -25.45
N GLY A 88 -8.18 20.49 -24.33
CA GLY A 88 -7.29 19.37 -23.96
C GLY A 88 -5.89 19.82 -23.54
N GLU A 89 -5.78 20.89 -22.77
CA GLU A 89 -4.52 21.38 -22.22
C GLU A 89 -4.63 21.64 -20.71
N TRP A 90 -3.49 21.62 -20.03
CA TRP A 90 -3.39 22.07 -18.64
C TRP A 90 -3.38 23.59 -18.60
N ARG A 91 -4.26 24.16 -17.79
CA ARG A 91 -4.35 25.60 -17.57
C ARG A 91 -4.23 25.94 -16.11
N GLU A 92 -3.58 27.07 -15.85
CA GLU A 92 -3.50 27.62 -14.52
C GLU A 92 -4.87 28.17 -14.08
N PHE A 93 -5.22 27.97 -12.82
CA PHE A 93 -6.34 28.66 -12.22
C PHE A 93 -6.05 30.17 -12.10
N PRO A 94 -7.05 31.04 -12.28
CA PRO A 94 -6.88 32.46 -12.02
C PRO A 94 -6.44 32.72 -10.57
N PRO A 95 -5.70 33.82 -10.29
CA PRO A 95 -5.15 34.10 -8.95
C PRO A 95 -6.18 34.07 -7.81
N VAL A 96 -7.42 34.53 -8.06
CA VAL A 96 -8.51 34.49 -7.08
C VAL A 96 -8.89 33.05 -6.72
N CYS A 97 -8.99 32.16 -7.72
CA CYS A 97 -9.25 30.74 -7.50
C CYS A 97 -8.08 30.06 -6.78
N VAL A 98 -6.83 30.39 -7.16
CA VAL A 98 -5.62 29.87 -6.50
C VAL A 98 -5.61 30.23 -5.02
N SER A 99 -5.94 31.48 -4.66
CA SER A 99 -6.04 31.91 -3.26
C SER A 99 -7.11 31.13 -2.50
N GLN A 100 -8.27 30.87 -3.11
CA GLN A 100 -9.34 30.08 -2.50
C GLN A 100 -8.94 28.61 -2.30
N LEU A 101 -8.28 28.01 -3.29
CA LEU A 101 -7.77 26.63 -3.24
C LEU A 101 -6.69 26.49 -2.15
N ASN A 102 -5.70 27.38 -2.14
CA ASN A 102 -4.64 27.40 -1.12
C ASN A 102 -5.20 27.61 0.29
N LYS A 103 -6.19 28.49 0.46
CA LYS A 103 -6.88 28.66 1.74
C LYS A 103 -7.61 27.37 2.15
N ALA A 104 -8.36 26.76 1.25
CA ALA A 104 -9.10 25.54 1.57
C ALA A 104 -8.19 24.36 1.95
N VAL A 105 -7.02 24.23 1.30
CA VAL A 105 -6.00 23.23 1.66
C VAL A 105 -5.38 23.52 3.03
N ARG A 106 -5.04 24.78 3.33
CA ARG A 106 -4.56 25.18 4.67
C ARG A 106 -5.61 24.92 5.76
N ASP A 107 -6.88 25.13 5.45
CA ASP A 107 -8.02 24.88 6.33
C ASP A 107 -8.41 23.38 6.41
N LYS A 108 -7.62 22.47 5.81
CA LYS A 108 -7.86 21.01 5.77
C LYS A 108 -9.25 20.62 5.23
N LYS A 109 -9.79 21.39 4.28
CA LYS A 109 -11.05 21.04 3.61
C LYS A 109 -10.81 19.92 2.59
N THR A 110 -11.82 19.07 2.38
CA THR A 110 -11.79 18.02 1.35
C THR A 110 -12.27 18.52 -0.02
N SER A 111 -12.98 19.65 -0.05
CA SER A 111 -13.40 20.31 -1.29
C SER A 111 -13.59 21.82 -1.11
N VAL A 112 -13.65 22.55 -2.22
CA VAL A 112 -13.94 23.98 -2.24
C VAL A 112 -14.75 24.34 -3.48
N GLN A 113 -15.70 25.27 -3.32
CA GLN A 113 -16.43 25.86 -4.42
C GLN A 113 -15.68 27.08 -4.94
N ILE A 114 -15.52 27.18 -6.26
CA ILE A 114 -14.82 28.28 -6.93
C ILE A 114 -15.67 28.81 -8.08
N LEU A 115 -15.54 30.10 -8.36
CA LEU A 115 -16.13 30.74 -9.53
C LEU A 115 -15.05 30.90 -10.61
N LEU A 116 -15.16 30.11 -11.68
CA LEU A 116 -14.23 30.13 -12.81
C LEU A 116 -15.01 30.46 -14.08
N ALA A 117 -14.60 31.50 -14.80
CA ALA A 117 -15.27 31.93 -16.04
C ALA A 117 -16.80 32.05 -15.89
N GLN A 118 -17.25 32.72 -14.81
CA GLN A 118 -18.67 32.93 -14.48
C GLN A 118 -19.49 31.67 -14.16
N ARG A 119 -18.82 30.53 -13.94
CA ARG A 119 -19.46 29.25 -13.58
C ARG A 119 -18.96 28.75 -12.23
N ASN A 120 -19.88 28.18 -11.46
CA ASN A 120 -19.58 27.59 -10.16
C ASN A 120 -19.07 26.16 -10.34
N TYR A 121 -17.87 25.88 -9.83
CA TYR A 121 -17.29 24.54 -9.80
C TYR A 121 -17.03 24.11 -8.36
N VAL A 122 -17.12 22.80 -8.10
CA VAL A 122 -16.53 22.17 -6.93
C VAL A 122 -15.19 21.58 -7.35
N VAL A 123 -14.13 21.93 -6.64
CA VAL A 123 -12.86 21.21 -6.67
C VAL A 123 -12.82 20.25 -5.50
N ASP A 124 -12.65 18.97 -5.81
CA ASP A 124 -12.51 17.87 -4.85
C ASP A 124 -11.02 17.51 -4.72
N PHE A 125 -10.47 17.67 -3.52
CA PHE A 125 -9.05 17.42 -3.27
C PHE A 125 -8.74 15.94 -3.05
N ASN A 126 -9.75 15.12 -2.70
CA ASN A 126 -9.54 13.68 -2.53
C ASN A 126 -9.46 13.00 -3.90
N GLU A 127 -10.33 13.39 -4.82
CA GLU A 127 -10.33 12.85 -6.19
C GLU A 127 -9.38 13.61 -7.12
N MET A 128 -8.90 14.79 -6.69
CA MET A 128 -8.13 15.72 -7.53
C MET A 128 -8.89 16.04 -8.82
N THR A 129 -10.17 16.41 -8.68
CA THR A 129 -11.05 16.75 -9.81
C THR A 129 -11.78 18.08 -9.60
N LYS A 130 -12.21 18.70 -10.70
CA LYS A 130 -13.19 19.78 -10.73
C LYS A 130 -14.47 19.32 -11.42
N ARG A 131 -15.61 19.71 -10.86
CA ARG A 131 -16.96 19.39 -11.38
C ARG A 131 -17.81 20.64 -11.43
N LEU A 132 -18.58 20.82 -12.49
CA LEU A 132 -19.51 21.94 -12.62
C LEU A 132 -20.70 21.73 -11.67
N ILE A 133 -21.06 22.77 -10.90
CA ILE A 133 -22.29 22.78 -10.09
C ILE A 133 -23.44 23.14 -11.04
N GLN A 134 -24.39 22.23 -11.20
CA GLN A 134 -25.60 22.51 -11.97
C GLN A 134 -26.67 23.08 -11.03
N ASP A 135 -27.01 24.35 -11.21
CA ASP A 135 -28.13 24.97 -10.50
C ASP A 135 -29.45 24.46 -11.10
N ASN A 136 -30.12 23.51 -10.45
CA ASN A 136 -31.56 23.17 -10.51
C ASN A 136 -32.32 23.25 -11.87
N VAL A 137 -31.69 23.03 -13.02
CA VAL A 137 -32.40 22.91 -14.31
C VAL A 137 -32.26 21.49 -14.84
N VAL A 138 -33.41 20.79 -14.81
CA VAL A 138 -33.79 19.56 -15.52
C VAL A 138 -32.62 18.70 -15.99
N SER A 139 -32.44 17.61 -15.24
CA SER A 139 -31.69 16.40 -15.61
C SER A 139 -31.89 16.04 -17.09
N THR A 140 -30.93 16.42 -17.92
CA THR A 140 -30.69 15.75 -19.21
C THR A 140 -29.45 14.89 -19.05
N HIS A 141 -29.46 13.71 -19.67
CA HIS A 141 -28.55 12.57 -19.52
C HIS A 141 -27.06 12.81 -19.89
N TYR A 142 -26.51 13.97 -19.57
CA TYR A 142 -25.13 14.34 -19.84
C TYR A 142 -24.38 14.28 -18.50
N GLY A 143 -23.66 13.17 -18.32
CA GLY A 143 -22.96 12.82 -17.09
C GLY A 143 -22.13 13.97 -16.52
N GLN A 144 -22.11 14.06 -15.19
CA GLN A 144 -21.30 14.99 -14.41
C GLN A 144 -19.89 15.05 -14.98
N TYR A 145 -19.57 16.12 -15.71
CA TYR A 145 -18.25 16.25 -16.30
C TYR A 145 -17.25 16.57 -15.20
N SER A 146 -16.40 15.59 -14.91
CA SER A 146 -15.30 15.69 -13.97
C SER A 146 -14.00 15.84 -14.74
N ALA A 147 -13.30 16.94 -14.53
CA ALA A 147 -11.99 17.20 -15.14
C ALA A 147 -10.90 17.11 -14.07
N PRO A 148 -9.74 16.50 -14.36
CA PRO A 148 -8.67 16.41 -13.38
C PRO A 148 -8.08 17.79 -13.08
N VAL A 149 -7.58 17.94 -11.86
CA VAL A 149 -6.79 19.10 -11.39
C VAL A 149 -5.47 18.60 -10.81
N PHE A 150 -4.46 19.45 -10.80
CA PHE A 150 -3.24 19.17 -10.04
C PHE A 150 -2.69 20.45 -9.40
N ALA A 151 -1.85 20.26 -8.39
CA ALA A 151 -1.15 21.33 -7.70
C ALA A 151 0.36 21.16 -7.91
N LYS A 152 1.04 22.25 -8.26
CA LYS A 152 2.49 22.35 -8.24
C LYS A 152 2.90 23.10 -6.99
N ALA A 153 3.62 22.44 -6.09
CA ALA A 153 4.16 23.06 -4.89
C ALA A 153 5.24 24.09 -5.26
N LYS A 154 5.16 25.29 -4.70
CA LYS A 154 6.24 26.28 -4.73
C LYS A 154 7.02 26.16 -3.43
N LEU A 155 8.15 25.49 -3.51
CA LEU A 155 9.05 25.27 -2.38
C LEU A 155 9.73 26.58 -1.97
N MET A 156 10.09 26.71 -0.69
CA MET A 156 10.96 27.79 -0.24
C MET A 156 12.34 27.67 -0.90
N ASP A 157 12.99 28.80 -1.19
CA ASP A 157 14.33 28.82 -1.79
C ASP A 157 15.39 28.14 -0.87
N GLU A 158 15.11 28.05 0.43
CA GLU A 158 15.94 27.38 1.45
C GLU A 158 15.58 25.89 1.65
N PHE A 159 14.58 25.35 0.93
CA PHE A 159 14.15 23.98 1.12
C PHE A 159 15.18 22.97 0.62
N ASN A 160 15.83 22.28 1.56
CA ASN A 160 16.75 21.19 1.26
C ASN A 160 15.98 19.87 1.12
N ILE A 161 15.89 19.36 -0.11
CA ILE A 161 15.25 18.07 -0.39
C ILE A 161 15.91 16.90 0.37
N GLU A 162 17.20 17.00 0.67
CA GLU A 162 17.91 15.94 1.38
C GLU A 162 17.67 15.97 2.88
N GLU A 163 17.47 17.15 3.46
CA GLU A 163 16.98 17.28 4.84
C GLU A 163 15.55 16.76 4.96
N PHE A 164 14.70 17.03 3.98
CA PHE A 164 13.36 16.42 3.90
C PHE A 164 13.41 14.89 3.84
N ARG A 165 14.27 14.33 2.97
CA ARG A 165 14.47 12.88 2.91
C ARG A 165 15.04 12.32 4.21
N GLN A 166 15.92 13.05 4.88
CA GLN A 166 16.45 12.65 6.18
C GLN A 166 15.35 12.58 7.24
N HIS A 167 14.47 13.58 7.34
CA HIS A 167 13.32 13.53 8.25
C HIS A 167 12.34 12.38 7.92
N LEU A 168 12.13 12.09 6.64
CA LEU A 168 11.36 10.91 6.21
C LEU A 168 12.05 9.59 6.60
N ASN A 169 13.38 9.54 6.56
CA ASN A 169 14.16 8.38 6.98
C ASN A 169 14.16 8.21 8.50
N GLU A 170 14.22 9.30 9.28
CA GLU A 170 14.09 9.29 10.75
C GLU A 170 12.69 8.84 11.18
N LEU A 171 11.65 9.23 10.43
CA LEU A 171 10.32 8.66 10.58
C LEU A 171 10.30 7.13 10.38
N ALA A 172 11.11 6.65 9.45
CA ALA A 172 11.32 5.24 9.14
C ALA A 172 12.40 4.59 10.03
N GLU A 173 12.96 5.26 11.04
CA GLU A 173 13.96 4.64 11.91
C GLU A 173 13.35 3.59 12.85
N LYS A 174 14.23 2.73 13.36
CA LYS A 174 13.91 1.64 14.27
C LYS A 174 13.34 2.19 15.58
N ARG A 175 12.02 2.22 15.72
CA ARG A 175 11.37 2.45 17.01
C ARG A 175 11.34 1.14 17.77
N GLU A 176 11.91 1.11 18.97
CA GLU A 176 11.88 -0.05 19.88
C GLU A 176 10.48 -0.66 20.02
N ARG A 177 9.46 0.20 20.00
CA ARG A 177 8.04 -0.20 20.04
C ARG A 177 7.63 -1.08 18.87
N HIS A 178 8.09 -0.78 17.65
CA HIS A 178 7.78 -1.60 16.49
C HIS A 178 8.42 -2.99 16.60
N CYS A 179 9.63 -3.11 17.16
CA CYS A 179 10.24 -4.42 17.47
C CYS A 179 9.39 -5.21 18.48
N VAL A 180 8.89 -4.56 19.54
CA VAL A 180 7.98 -5.19 20.50
C VAL A 180 6.71 -5.69 19.82
N ILE A 181 6.14 -4.92 18.88
CA ILE A 181 4.97 -5.32 18.12
C ILE A 181 5.28 -6.52 17.21
N VAL A 182 6.38 -6.49 16.48
CA VAL A 182 6.81 -7.60 15.60
C VAL A 182 6.96 -8.89 16.41
N ARG A 183 7.72 -8.86 17.51
CA ARG A 183 7.92 -10.03 18.38
C ARG A 183 6.63 -10.51 19.02
N GLY A 184 5.77 -9.58 19.44
CA GLY A 184 4.44 -9.90 19.93
C GLY A 184 3.59 -10.63 18.88
N ILE A 185 3.52 -10.09 17.67
CA ILE A 185 2.83 -10.73 16.54
C ILE A 185 3.40 -12.11 16.26
N LEU A 186 4.73 -12.28 16.26
CA LEU A 186 5.35 -13.59 16.07
C LEU A 186 4.96 -14.59 17.16
N LYS A 187 4.95 -14.16 18.42
CA LYS A 187 4.47 -15.00 19.54
C LYS A 187 3.02 -15.42 19.36
N LEU A 188 2.16 -14.48 18.96
CA LEU A 188 0.74 -14.73 18.68
C LEU A 188 0.58 -15.74 17.54
N LEU A 189 1.27 -15.51 16.43
CA LEU A 189 1.26 -16.38 15.26
C LEU A 189 1.82 -17.78 15.55
N HIS A 190 2.89 -17.88 16.33
CA HIS A 190 3.43 -19.17 16.76
C HIS A 190 2.45 -19.92 17.68
N SER A 191 1.78 -19.22 18.61
CA SER A 191 0.75 -19.82 19.45
C SER A 191 -0.45 -20.35 18.65
N SER A 192 -0.70 -19.77 17.47
CA SER A 192 -1.79 -20.19 16.58
C SER A 192 -1.59 -21.58 15.97
N ILE A 193 -0.34 -22.05 15.94
CA ILE A 193 0.04 -23.40 15.47
C ILE A 193 -0.46 -24.46 16.46
N VAL A 194 -0.46 -24.13 17.75
CA VAL A 194 -0.89 -25.04 18.84
C VAL A 194 -2.37 -24.87 19.14
N THR A 195 -2.86 -23.63 19.22
CA THR A 195 -4.28 -23.31 19.45
C THR A 195 -4.81 -22.43 18.32
N PRO A 196 -5.78 -22.90 17.51
CA PRO A 196 -6.31 -22.12 16.39
C PRO A 196 -6.78 -20.72 16.84
N LEU A 197 -6.34 -19.69 16.11
CA LEU A 197 -6.79 -18.32 16.33
C LEU A 197 -7.97 -17.98 15.41
N GLU A 198 -8.77 -17.00 15.82
CA GLU A 198 -9.80 -16.40 14.97
C GLU A 198 -9.17 -15.81 13.70
N SER A 199 -9.91 -15.96 12.60
CA SER A 199 -9.51 -15.52 11.26
C SER A 199 -9.09 -14.07 11.17
N GLU A 200 -9.92 -13.20 11.75
CA GLU A 200 -9.74 -11.77 11.74
C GLU A 200 -8.47 -11.36 12.49
N LEU A 201 -8.15 -12.06 13.58
CA LEU A 201 -6.96 -11.80 14.36
C LEU A 201 -5.69 -12.16 13.59
N VAL A 202 -5.66 -13.31 12.93
CA VAL A 202 -4.55 -13.72 12.07
C VAL A 202 -4.37 -12.73 10.92
N PHE A 203 -5.47 -12.30 10.29
CA PHE A 203 -5.42 -11.34 9.18
C PHE A 203 -4.91 -9.96 9.62
N SER A 204 -5.41 -9.42 10.73
CA SER A 204 -4.96 -8.15 11.31
C SER A 204 -3.47 -8.21 11.68
N ALA A 205 -3.03 -9.32 12.27
CA ALA A 205 -1.63 -9.54 12.64
C ALA A 205 -0.71 -9.59 11.40
N LEU A 206 -1.06 -10.38 10.38
CA LEU A 206 -0.28 -10.49 9.16
C LEU A 206 -0.25 -9.19 8.35
N THR A 207 -1.35 -8.45 8.31
CA THR A 207 -1.43 -7.16 7.59
C THR A 207 -0.56 -6.09 8.27
N LEU A 208 -0.62 -5.99 9.60
CA LEU A 208 0.25 -5.08 10.35
C LEU A 208 1.72 -5.50 10.20
N LEU A 209 2.02 -6.80 10.27
CA LEU A 209 3.37 -7.33 10.07
C LEU A 209 3.91 -6.96 8.69
N LEU A 210 3.14 -7.19 7.62
CA LEU A 210 3.51 -6.84 6.23
C LEU A 210 3.86 -5.35 6.09
N ARG A 211 3.13 -4.47 6.77
CA ARG A 211 3.48 -3.04 6.79
C ARG A 211 4.79 -2.79 7.53
N LEU A 212 4.93 -3.33 8.74
CA LEU A 212 6.10 -3.07 9.59
C LEU A 212 7.40 -3.52 8.91
N ILE A 213 7.42 -4.70 8.29
CA ILE A 213 8.61 -5.24 7.59
C ILE A 213 8.96 -4.51 6.29
N THR A 214 8.14 -3.56 5.83
CA THR A 214 8.54 -2.66 4.73
C THR A 214 9.76 -1.82 5.15
N ASN A 215 9.95 -1.63 6.46
CA ASN A 215 11.16 -1.09 7.06
C ASN A 215 12.24 -2.17 7.19
N LYS A 216 13.42 -1.93 6.61
CA LYS A 216 14.56 -2.86 6.65
C LYS A 216 14.93 -3.31 8.07
N ASN A 217 14.88 -2.40 9.05
CA ASN A 217 15.24 -2.73 10.43
C ASN A 217 14.22 -3.66 11.10
N MET A 218 12.95 -3.55 10.72
CA MET A 218 11.88 -4.45 11.19
C MET A 218 11.91 -5.79 10.47
N ALA A 219 12.23 -5.79 9.17
CA ALA A 219 12.47 -7.02 8.43
C ALA A 219 13.62 -7.82 9.05
N ALA A 220 14.73 -7.16 9.42
CA ALA A 220 15.84 -7.79 10.12
C ALA A 220 15.40 -8.38 11.47
N ASP A 221 14.71 -7.60 12.32
CA ASP A 221 14.21 -8.10 13.62
C ASP A 221 13.24 -9.29 13.43
N PHE A 222 12.38 -9.25 12.40
CA PHE A 222 11.51 -10.38 12.06
C PHE A 222 12.30 -11.64 11.66
N ILE A 223 13.34 -11.50 10.83
CA ILE A 223 14.19 -12.61 10.40
C ILE A 223 14.97 -13.19 11.59
N GLU A 224 15.56 -12.33 12.42
CA GLU A 224 16.33 -12.71 13.62
C GLU A 224 15.48 -13.46 14.66
N ASN A 225 14.17 -13.21 14.70
CA ASN A 225 13.23 -13.86 15.63
C ASN A 225 12.46 -15.03 14.97
N ASP A 226 13.10 -15.77 14.07
CA ASP A 226 12.57 -16.97 13.40
C ASP A 226 11.25 -16.77 12.62
N GLY A 227 10.96 -15.53 12.22
CA GLY A 227 9.69 -15.18 11.61
C GLY A 227 9.36 -15.96 10.33
N ILE A 228 10.37 -16.27 9.52
CA ILE A 228 10.21 -17.06 8.29
C ILE A 228 9.67 -18.46 8.61
N HIS A 229 10.26 -19.11 9.62
CA HIS A 229 9.86 -20.46 10.00
C HIS A 229 8.42 -20.49 10.52
N ILE A 230 8.05 -19.52 11.37
CA ILE A 230 6.69 -19.37 11.91
C ILE A 230 5.67 -19.21 10.79
N LEU A 231 5.95 -18.35 9.79
CA LEU A 231 5.06 -18.16 8.64
C LEU A 231 4.94 -19.41 7.77
N MET A 232 6.03 -20.16 7.62
CA MET A 232 6.04 -21.42 6.86
C MET A 232 5.19 -22.50 7.53
N GLN A 233 5.20 -22.58 8.87
CA GLN A 233 4.34 -23.48 9.64
C GLN A 233 2.86 -23.06 9.56
N LEU A 234 2.58 -21.76 9.63
CA LEU A 234 1.25 -21.19 9.45
C LEU A 234 0.61 -21.54 8.09
N ARG A 235 1.40 -21.57 7.01
CA ARG A 235 0.95 -21.97 5.67
C ARG A 235 0.40 -23.41 5.66
N CYS A 236 0.89 -24.26 6.55
CA CYS A 236 0.49 -25.66 6.67
C CYS A 236 -0.77 -25.85 7.55
N LEU A 237 -1.24 -24.82 8.26
CA LEU A 237 -2.50 -24.87 9.01
C LEU A 237 -3.67 -24.80 8.03
N GLN A 238 -4.08 -25.96 7.55
CA GLN A 238 -5.28 -26.13 6.73
C GLN A 238 -6.54 -25.98 7.57
N ALA A 239 -7.37 -25.00 7.20
CA ALA A 239 -8.83 -25.03 7.21
C ALA A 239 -9.48 -25.97 8.23
N VAL A 240 -9.29 -25.72 9.53
CA VAL A 240 -10.25 -26.19 10.52
C VAL A 240 -11.42 -25.21 10.45
N ASP A 241 -12.58 -25.70 10.00
CA ASP A 241 -13.89 -25.02 9.91
C ASP A 241 -14.21 -24.08 8.73
N GLY A 242 -13.44 -24.08 7.64
CA GLY A 242 -13.92 -23.58 6.33
C GLY A 242 -14.29 -22.08 6.23
N LYS A 243 -13.90 -21.24 7.21
CA LYS A 243 -14.30 -19.81 7.26
C LYS A 243 -13.30 -18.81 6.69
N ILE A 244 -12.08 -19.23 6.32
CA ILE A 244 -11.11 -18.38 5.62
C ILE A 244 -10.67 -19.09 4.36
N SER A 245 -10.64 -18.37 3.24
CA SER A 245 -9.94 -18.84 2.04
C SER A 245 -8.44 -18.92 2.34
N PRO A 246 -7.84 -20.14 2.40
CA PRO A 246 -6.41 -20.31 2.66
C PRO A 246 -5.55 -19.50 1.67
N THR A 247 -6.11 -19.22 0.50
CA THR A 247 -5.50 -18.41 -0.56
C THR A 247 -5.14 -17.00 -0.11
N LEU A 248 -5.97 -16.31 0.67
CA LEU A 248 -5.72 -14.91 1.05
C LEU A 248 -4.60 -14.82 2.09
N VAL A 249 -4.65 -15.66 3.12
CA VAL A 249 -3.61 -15.77 4.16
C VAL A 249 -2.28 -16.15 3.53
N ASN A 250 -2.28 -17.16 2.66
CA ASN A 250 -1.09 -17.56 1.93
C ASN A 250 -0.54 -16.43 1.06
N SER A 251 -1.39 -15.66 0.40
CA SER A 251 -0.97 -14.51 -0.41
C SER A 251 -0.25 -13.46 0.43
N ILE A 252 -0.75 -13.13 1.63
CA ILE A 252 -0.09 -12.17 2.52
C ILE A 252 1.23 -12.74 3.05
N ILE A 253 1.27 -14.02 3.43
CA ILE A 253 2.51 -14.70 3.83
C ILE A 253 3.55 -14.61 2.70
N PHE A 254 3.18 -14.88 1.45
CA PHE A 254 4.08 -14.73 0.31
C PHE A 254 4.56 -13.30 0.11
N LEU A 255 3.70 -12.30 0.29
CA LEU A 255 4.09 -10.89 0.21
C LEU A 255 5.08 -10.53 1.31
N ILE A 256 4.90 -11.06 2.53
CA ILE A 256 5.82 -10.87 3.65
C ILE A 256 7.18 -11.47 3.31
N LEU A 257 7.21 -12.74 2.90
CA LEU A 257 8.45 -13.41 2.53
C LEU A 257 9.17 -12.68 1.40
N ARG A 258 8.44 -12.23 0.37
CA ARG A 258 8.99 -11.42 -0.72
C ARG A 258 9.62 -10.12 -0.21
N LYS A 259 8.99 -9.45 0.74
CA LYS A 259 9.56 -8.22 1.33
C LYS A 259 10.84 -8.49 2.10
N CYS A 260 10.94 -9.62 2.80
CA CYS A 260 12.19 -10.02 3.45
C CYS A 260 13.31 -10.33 2.44
N ILE A 261 12.96 -10.91 1.29
CA ILE A 261 13.92 -11.22 0.20
C ILE A 261 14.55 -9.95 -0.38
N ASP A 262 13.79 -8.86 -0.51
CA ASP A 262 14.33 -7.58 -0.97
C ASP A 262 15.47 -7.05 -0.05
N PHE A 263 15.64 -7.61 1.17
CA PHE A 263 16.64 -7.18 2.15
C PHE A 263 17.72 -8.22 2.50
N ASP A 264 17.47 -9.52 2.30
CA ASP A 264 18.41 -10.61 2.62
C ASP A 264 18.23 -11.83 1.68
N ASP A 265 19.23 -12.11 0.84
CA ASP A 265 19.24 -13.25 -0.09
C ASP A 265 19.37 -14.61 0.63
N ILE A 266 19.91 -14.65 1.84
CA ILE A 266 20.05 -15.89 2.63
C ILE A 266 18.67 -16.33 3.14
N ALA A 267 17.83 -15.36 3.51
CA ALA A 267 16.44 -15.59 3.90
C ALA A 267 15.63 -16.24 2.76
N LEU A 268 15.87 -15.85 1.49
CA LEU A 268 15.26 -16.48 0.31
C LEU A 268 15.59 -17.97 0.25
N LYS A 269 16.87 -18.31 0.37
CA LYS A 269 17.36 -19.68 0.23
C LYS A 269 16.75 -20.58 1.31
N ASN A 270 16.75 -20.12 2.56
CA ASN A 270 16.15 -20.86 3.68
C ASN A 270 14.63 -21.05 3.52
N ALA A 271 13.90 -20.03 3.09
CA ALA A 271 12.47 -20.14 2.85
C ALA A 271 12.16 -21.06 1.66
N PHE A 272 12.93 -20.97 0.58
CA PHE A 272 12.77 -21.80 -0.61
C PHE A 272 13.08 -23.27 -0.32
N ASP A 273 14.15 -23.55 0.43
CA ASP A 273 14.49 -24.91 0.87
C ASP A 273 13.37 -25.51 1.74
N GLN A 274 12.81 -24.73 2.68
CA GLN A 274 11.65 -25.18 3.47
C GLN A 274 10.40 -25.40 2.62
N ILE A 275 10.11 -24.54 1.64
CA ILE A 275 8.99 -24.71 0.69
C ILE A 275 9.17 -26.00 -0.10
N ILE A 276 10.37 -26.28 -0.61
CA ILE A 276 10.67 -27.52 -1.35
C ILE A 276 10.45 -28.72 -0.44
N VAL A 277 11.07 -28.74 0.75
CA VAL A 277 10.94 -29.87 1.69
C VAL A 277 9.48 -30.15 2.03
N ASN A 278 8.68 -29.11 2.31
CA ASN A 278 7.27 -29.24 2.65
C ASN A 278 6.40 -29.66 1.46
N THR A 279 6.70 -29.16 0.25
CA THR A 279 5.95 -29.54 -0.97
C THR A 279 6.25 -30.96 -1.40
N CYS A 280 7.46 -31.45 -1.11
CA CYS A 280 7.92 -32.76 -1.57
C CYS A 280 7.78 -33.87 -0.53
N ASN A 281 7.11 -33.63 0.61
CA ASN A 281 6.89 -34.61 1.69
C ASN A 281 8.17 -35.38 2.08
N GLY A 282 9.31 -34.70 2.17
CA GLY A 282 10.59 -35.33 2.53
C GLY A 282 11.31 -36.08 1.39
N PHE A 283 10.80 -36.05 0.15
CA PHE A 283 11.55 -36.48 -1.03
C PHE A 283 12.25 -35.27 -1.66
N PRO A 284 13.57 -35.09 -1.54
CA PRO A 284 14.23 -33.93 -2.10
C PRO A 284 14.08 -33.90 -3.63
N ILE A 285 13.52 -32.80 -4.18
CA ILE A 285 13.76 -32.48 -5.59
C ILE A 285 15.24 -32.10 -5.68
N SER A 286 16.03 -33.00 -6.26
CA SER A 286 17.45 -32.73 -6.51
C SER A 286 17.57 -31.54 -7.47
N LEU A 287 17.93 -30.37 -6.94
CA LEU A 287 18.41 -29.23 -7.74
C LEU A 287 19.85 -29.43 -8.24
N LEU A 288 20.54 -30.46 -7.75
CA LEU A 288 21.77 -30.96 -8.35
C LEU A 288 21.38 -31.64 -9.66
N GLU A 289 21.73 -30.99 -10.77
CA GLU A 289 21.65 -31.45 -12.15
C GLU A 289 21.05 -32.86 -12.29
N GLU A 290 19.72 -32.95 -12.38
CA GLU A 290 19.14 -34.08 -13.09
C GLU A 290 19.67 -33.98 -14.52
N LYS A 291 20.77 -34.70 -14.79
CA LYS A 291 21.00 -35.34 -16.09
C LYS A 291 19.81 -36.24 -16.33
N SER A 292 18.71 -35.61 -16.71
CA SER A 292 17.45 -36.23 -17.02
C SER A 292 17.75 -37.35 -17.98
N ARG A 293 17.27 -38.56 -17.67
CA ARG A 293 17.29 -39.70 -18.61
C ARG A 293 16.78 -39.31 -20.00
N ARG A 294 15.95 -38.25 -20.11
CA ARG A 294 15.49 -37.68 -21.38
C ARG A 294 16.57 -36.91 -22.16
N HIS A 295 17.52 -36.25 -21.49
CA HIS A 295 18.66 -35.60 -22.16
C HIS A 295 19.72 -36.60 -22.65
N GLY A 296 19.97 -37.69 -21.90
CA GLY A 296 20.85 -38.77 -22.36
C GLY A 296 20.30 -39.52 -23.60
N LEU A 297 18.98 -39.67 -23.70
CA LEU A 297 18.32 -40.27 -24.86
C LEU A 297 18.29 -39.33 -26.08
N ARG A 298 18.22 -38.01 -25.88
CA ARG A 298 18.39 -37.03 -26.98
C ARG A 298 19.83 -36.94 -27.46
N ALA A 299 20.81 -36.95 -26.56
CA ALA A 299 22.23 -36.91 -26.93
C ALA A 299 22.71 -38.16 -27.69
N LYS A 300 22.06 -39.32 -27.50
CA LYS A 300 22.33 -40.53 -28.30
C LYS A 300 21.75 -40.47 -29.72
N ARG A 301 20.65 -39.73 -29.96
CA ARG A 301 20.07 -39.57 -31.31
C ARG A 301 20.93 -38.71 -32.24
N TYR A 302 21.77 -37.83 -31.70
CA TYR A 302 22.69 -36.99 -32.49
C TYR A 302 24.10 -37.58 -32.66
N LYS A 303 24.35 -38.81 -32.19
CA LYS A 303 25.63 -39.52 -32.38
C LYS A 303 25.55 -40.71 -33.35
N THR A 304 24.39 -40.97 -33.93
CA THR A 304 24.18 -42.01 -34.94
C THR A 304 23.55 -41.38 -36.18
N ASP A 305 24.29 -40.50 -36.83
CA ASP A 305 24.07 -40.19 -38.24
C ASP A 305 25.46 -40.23 -38.91
N PRO A 306 25.88 -41.40 -39.44
CA PRO A 306 27.02 -41.44 -40.34
C PRO A 306 26.51 -41.09 -41.75
N LYS A 307 26.58 -39.81 -42.10
CA LYS A 307 26.59 -39.36 -43.50
C LYS A 307 27.82 -38.47 -43.64
N VAL A 308 28.91 -39.05 -44.14
CA VAL A 308 29.27 -38.93 -45.57
C VAL A 308 29.29 -37.46 -45.94
N PHE A 309 30.44 -36.85 -45.73
CA PHE A 309 30.96 -35.88 -46.66
C PHE A 309 32.31 -36.44 -47.11
N ASP A 310 32.38 -36.73 -48.40
CA ASP A 310 33.63 -36.72 -49.16
C ASP A 310 34.37 -35.39 -48.93
#